data_AF-A0A7C1SRQ4-F1
#
_entry.id   AF-A0A7C1SRQ4-F1
#
_cell.length_a   1.000
_cell.length_b   1.000
_cell.length_c   1.000
_cell.angle_alpha   90.00
_cell.angle_beta   90.00
_cell.angle_gamma   90.00
#
_symmetry.space_group_name_H-M   'P 1'
#
loop_
_entity.id
_entity.type
_entity.pdbx_description
1 polymer ?
#
loop_
_entity_poly.entity_id
_entity_poly.type
_entity_poly.pdbx_seq_one_letter_code
_entity_poly.pdbx_strand_id
1 'polypeptide(L)'
;MGEIYAGLSCASGFSNRVQVGAFGWILDKSHTIKLVRKEERVGHESHDRNNTESAVILALAYRAGLASQNGIKFTVEPATLEDDSHNGFDLILRRNGRKFYIDATASRKFKGRKITRTVGFAKSGGLWVYILQADWSAASFDICANPCFDGAWPAYVEGKDGQEIAFSRACPKHGNKCEFAKNLYEFSSRINNSLANSSARDAKHFLMEVNEPPF
;
A
#
# COMPACT_ATOMS: atom_id res chain seq x y z
N MET A 1 -29.90 -32.73 -9.46
CA MET A 1 -28.80 -32.34 -10.37
C MET A 1 -29.45 -31.48 -11.44
N GLY A 2 -29.19 -30.17 -11.46
CA GLY A 2 -29.80 -29.23 -12.42
C GLY A 2 -28.72 -28.72 -13.36
N GLU A 3 -28.99 -28.78 -14.66
CA GLU A 3 -28.08 -28.34 -15.72
C GLU A 3 -28.01 -26.81 -15.79
N ILE A 4 -26.81 -26.25 -15.91
CA ILE A 4 -26.56 -24.83 -16.12
C ILE A 4 -26.34 -24.62 -17.63
N TYR A 5 -27.21 -23.85 -18.28
CA TYR A 5 -26.99 -23.40 -19.66
C TYR A 5 -26.40 -21.98 -19.64
N ALA A 6 -25.14 -21.85 -20.03
CA ALA A 6 -24.49 -20.56 -20.26
C ALA A 6 -24.58 -20.20 -21.75
N GLY A 7 -25.53 -19.32 -22.11
CA GLY A 7 -25.58 -18.70 -23.43
C GLY A 7 -24.73 -17.43 -23.47
N LEU A 8 -23.62 -17.44 -24.20
CA LEU A 8 -22.84 -16.23 -24.54
C LEU A 8 -23.29 -15.73 -25.91
N SER A 9 -23.88 -14.54 -25.99
CA SER A 9 -24.09 -13.86 -27.28
C SER A 9 -22.92 -12.91 -27.57
N CYS A 10 -22.18 -13.17 -28.63
CA CYS A 10 -21.21 -12.22 -29.18
C CYS A 10 -21.95 -11.15 -29.99
N ALA A 11 -21.68 -9.87 -29.70
CA ALA A 11 -22.04 -8.75 -30.57
C ALA A 11 -20.78 -7.95 -30.89
N SER A 12 -20.45 -7.89 -32.18
CA SER A 12 -19.40 -7.09 -32.79
C SER A 12 -19.96 -5.73 -33.24
N GLY A 13 -19.19 -4.65 -33.08
CA GLY A 13 -19.51 -3.36 -33.73
C GLY A 13 -19.04 -2.09 -33.00
N PHE A 14 -18.02 -1.45 -33.56
CA PHE A 14 -17.50 -0.08 -33.43
C PHE A 14 -18.16 0.98 -32.50
N SER A 15 -17.23 1.70 -31.81
CA SER A 15 -17.21 3.16 -31.53
C SER A 15 -18.06 3.76 -30.40
N ASN A 16 -17.34 4.27 -29.39
CA ASN A 16 -17.69 5.29 -28.37
C ASN A 16 -19.04 5.15 -27.63
N ARG A 17 -19.03 4.49 -26.47
CA ARG A 17 -19.66 4.91 -25.18
C ARG A 17 -19.88 3.73 -24.23
N VAL A 18 -19.70 4.01 -22.94
CA VAL A 18 -20.31 3.34 -21.77
C VAL A 18 -20.05 1.84 -21.65
N GLN A 19 -19.20 1.48 -20.70
CA GLN A 19 -18.99 0.10 -20.27
C GLN A 19 -20.28 -0.39 -19.59
N VAL A 20 -21.10 -1.14 -20.33
CA VAL A 20 -22.36 -1.72 -19.83
C VAL A 20 -21.99 -2.97 -19.04
N GLY A 21 -22.23 -2.96 -17.72
CA GLY A 21 -21.97 -4.10 -16.84
C GLY A 21 -22.76 -5.34 -17.27
N ALA A 22 -22.13 -6.51 -17.23
CA ALA A 22 -22.77 -7.77 -17.56
C ALA A 22 -23.81 -8.15 -16.51
N PHE A 23 -25.09 -8.18 -16.90
CA PHE A 23 -26.18 -8.68 -16.06
C PHE A 23 -26.35 -10.19 -16.25
N GLY A 24 -26.40 -10.93 -15.14
CA GLY A 24 -26.82 -12.33 -15.12
C GLY A 24 -28.25 -12.46 -14.60
N TRP A 25 -29.00 -13.39 -15.17
CA TRP A 25 -30.36 -13.72 -14.71
C TRP A 25 -30.31 -15.03 -13.91
N ILE A 26 -30.94 -15.05 -12.73
CA ILE A 26 -31.16 -16.28 -11.98
C ILE A 26 -32.68 -16.47 -11.84
N LEU A 27 -33.18 -17.62 -12.29
CA LEU A 27 -34.54 -18.05 -12.02
C LEU A 27 -34.59 -18.75 -10.65
N ASP A 28 -35.32 -18.16 -9.71
CA ASP A 28 -35.71 -18.81 -8.46
C ASP A 28 -36.92 -19.74 -8.71
N LYS A 29 -37.09 -20.78 -7.88
CA LYS A 29 -38.22 -21.71 -7.84
C LYS A 29 -39.59 -21.02 -7.70
N SER A 30 -39.61 -19.75 -7.31
CA SER A 30 -40.80 -18.89 -7.28
C SER A 30 -41.18 -18.27 -8.64
N HIS A 31 -40.46 -18.56 -9.73
CA HIS A 31 -40.61 -17.91 -11.06
C HIS A 31 -40.41 -16.38 -11.04
N THR A 32 -39.81 -15.84 -9.99
CA THR A 32 -39.48 -14.41 -9.90
C THR A 32 -38.12 -14.16 -10.52
N ILE A 33 -38.05 -13.33 -11.56
CA ILE A 33 -36.80 -12.89 -12.16
C ILE A 33 -36.16 -11.83 -11.25
N LYS A 34 -35.03 -12.16 -10.61
CA LYS A 34 -34.24 -11.18 -9.85
C LYS A 34 -33.05 -10.72 -10.68
N LEU A 35 -32.93 -9.41 -10.85
CA LEU A 35 -31.74 -8.79 -11.43
C LEU A 35 -30.62 -8.88 -10.38
N VAL A 36 -29.73 -9.86 -10.52
CA VAL A 36 -28.57 -9.98 -9.62
C VAL A 36 -27.46 -9.14 -10.21
N ARG A 37 -27.20 -7.99 -9.58
CA ARG A 37 -25.99 -7.22 -9.86
C ARG A 37 -24.82 -8.12 -9.47
N LYS A 38 -24.05 -8.57 -10.46
CA LYS A 38 -22.76 -9.22 -10.21
C LYS A 38 -21.89 -8.13 -9.58
N GLU A 39 -21.85 -8.08 -8.26
CA GLU A 39 -20.76 -7.41 -7.58
C GLU A 39 -19.51 -8.10 -8.09
N GLU A 40 -18.78 -7.43 -9.00
CA GLU A 40 -17.38 -7.73 -9.20
C GLU A 40 -16.74 -7.53 -7.83
N ARG A 41 -16.62 -8.63 -7.08
CA ARG A 41 -15.44 -8.80 -6.26
C ARG A 41 -14.30 -8.75 -7.25
N VAL A 42 -13.77 -7.56 -7.48
CA VAL A 42 -12.40 -7.38 -7.93
C VAL A 42 -11.62 -8.17 -6.89
N GLY A 43 -11.28 -9.41 -7.23
CA GLY A 43 -10.36 -10.18 -6.44
C GLY A 43 -9.09 -9.36 -6.46
N HIS A 44 -8.82 -8.63 -5.38
CA HIS A 44 -7.50 -8.10 -5.14
C HIS A 44 -6.59 -9.34 -5.05
N GLU A 45 -5.96 -9.70 -6.16
CA GLU A 45 -4.81 -10.60 -6.12
C GLU A 45 -3.84 -9.97 -5.13
N SER A 46 -3.49 -10.71 -4.08
CA SER A 46 -2.60 -10.21 -3.04
C SER A 46 -1.24 -9.94 -3.68
N HIS A 47 -0.81 -8.68 -3.66
CA HIS A 47 0.54 -8.30 -4.09
C HIS A 47 1.56 -8.96 -3.15
N ASP A 48 2.38 -9.87 -3.69
CA ASP A 48 3.46 -10.53 -2.94
C ASP A 48 4.59 -9.52 -2.68
N ARG A 49 4.63 -8.99 -1.46
CA ARG A 49 5.64 -8.03 -1.01
C ARG A 49 6.80 -8.73 -0.34
N ASN A 50 8.00 -8.22 -0.58
CA ASN A 50 9.15 -8.68 0.20
C ASN A 50 9.14 -8.09 1.62
N ASN A 51 9.90 -8.70 2.54
CA ASN A 51 9.97 -8.27 3.94
C ASN A 51 10.32 -6.77 4.10
N THR A 52 11.13 -6.22 3.21
CA THR A 52 11.53 -4.80 3.30
C THR A 52 10.37 -3.88 2.99
N GLU A 53 9.63 -4.14 1.91
CA GLU A 53 8.42 -3.39 1.55
C GLU A 53 7.37 -3.49 2.67
N SER A 54 7.09 -4.71 3.13
CA SER A 54 6.11 -4.94 4.19
C SER A 54 6.48 -4.20 5.49
N ALA A 55 7.74 -4.27 5.92
CA ALA A 55 8.21 -3.55 7.10
C ALA A 55 8.14 -2.03 6.91
N VAL A 56 8.51 -1.51 5.74
CA VAL A 56 8.47 -0.07 5.44
C VAL A 56 7.03 0.45 5.46
N ILE A 57 6.10 -0.23 4.78
CA ILE A 57 4.68 0.14 4.74
C ILE A 57 4.10 0.16 6.15
N LEU A 58 4.31 -0.91 6.92
CA LEU A 58 3.77 -1.03 8.27
C LEU A 58 4.34 0.05 9.21
N ALA A 59 5.65 0.28 9.17
CA ALA A 59 6.31 1.27 10.01
C ALA A 59 5.94 2.72 9.65
N LEU A 60 5.81 3.03 8.35
CA LEU A 60 5.35 4.34 7.91
C LEU A 60 3.89 4.57 8.25
N ALA A 61 3.01 3.57 8.10
CA ALA A 61 1.60 3.69 8.45
C ALA A 61 1.39 3.87 9.96
N TYR A 62 2.21 3.19 10.78
CA TYR A 62 2.25 3.40 12.22
C TYR A 62 2.67 4.83 12.57
N ARG A 63 3.80 5.28 12.00
CA ARG A 63 4.30 6.65 12.23
C ARG A 63 3.32 7.72 11.74
N ALA A 64 2.65 7.49 10.62
CA ALA A 64 1.62 8.37 10.08
C ALA A 64 0.44 8.51 11.05
N GLY A 65 0.01 7.42 11.68
CA GLY A 65 -1.02 7.44 12.71
C GLY A 65 -0.62 8.22 13.96
N LEU A 66 0.64 8.08 14.41
CA LEU A 66 1.17 8.86 15.53
C LEU A 66 1.31 10.35 15.19
N ALA A 67 1.95 10.68 14.06
CA ALA A 67 2.17 12.08 13.65
C ALA A 67 0.86 12.83 13.36
N SER A 68 -0.18 12.11 12.92
CA SER A 68 -1.50 12.71 12.66
C SER A 68 -2.22 13.20 13.90
N GLN A 69 -1.78 12.82 15.09
CA GLN A 69 -2.33 13.32 16.36
C GLN A 69 -2.04 14.82 16.55
N ASN A 70 -1.06 15.37 15.84
CA ASN A 70 -0.69 16.79 15.87
C ASN A 70 -1.52 17.66 14.89
N GLY A 71 -2.63 17.15 14.34
CA GLY A 71 -3.54 17.90 13.47
C GLY A 71 -3.17 17.95 11.98
N ILE A 72 -2.01 17.42 11.59
CA ILE A 72 -1.61 17.28 10.18
C ILE A 72 -1.93 15.85 9.73
N LYS A 73 -2.79 15.66 8.72
CA LYS A 73 -3.16 14.31 8.27
C LYS A 73 -2.02 13.68 7.45
N PHE A 74 -1.49 12.57 7.95
CA PHE A 74 -0.58 11.68 7.25
C PHE A 74 -1.21 10.31 7.02
N THR A 75 -1.01 9.74 5.85
CA THR A 75 -1.40 8.36 5.52
C THR A 75 -0.37 7.72 4.61
N VAL A 76 -0.34 6.39 4.59
CA VAL A 76 0.40 5.58 3.64
C VAL A 76 -0.61 4.86 2.75
N GLU A 77 -0.31 4.66 1.49
CA GLU A 77 -1.14 3.88 0.57
C GLU A 77 -0.23 2.83 -0.08
N PRO A 78 -0.37 1.54 0.25
CA PRO A 78 0.35 0.48 -0.42
C PRO A 78 -0.01 0.48 -1.91
N ALA A 79 0.98 0.38 -2.79
CA ALA A 79 0.75 0.31 -4.23
C ALA A 79 -0.09 -0.92 -4.59
N THR A 80 -0.95 -0.78 -5.58
CA THR A 80 -1.59 -1.93 -6.21
C THR A 80 -0.58 -2.70 -7.07
N LEU A 81 -0.91 -3.94 -7.45
CA LEU A 81 -0.10 -4.70 -8.42
C LEU A 81 0.06 -3.93 -9.75
N GLU A 82 -0.97 -3.21 -10.18
CA GLU A 82 -0.93 -2.37 -11.38
C GLU A 82 0.05 -1.21 -11.23
N ASP A 83 0.05 -0.53 -10.08
CA ASP A 83 0.98 0.55 -9.77
C ASP A 83 2.44 0.09 -9.77
N ASP A 84 2.73 -1.03 -9.11
CA ASP A 84 4.09 -1.58 -9.06
C ASP A 84 4.57 -1.99 -10.46
N SER A 85 3.73 -2.69 -11.22
CA SER A 85 4.10 -3.18 -12.55
C SER A 85 4.28 -2.07 -13.60
N HIS A 86 3.44 -1.03 -13.57
CA HIS A 86 3.44 0.02 -14.60
C HIS A 86 4.19 1.29 -14.19
N ASN A 87 4.06 1.69 -12.92
CA ASN A 87 4.60 2.95 -12.41
C ASN A 87 5.88 2.73 -11.58
N GLY A 88 6.12 1.52 -11.07
CA GLY A 88 7.37 1.11 -10.43
C GLY A 88 7.60 1.75 -9.06
N PHE A 89 6.53 1.94 -8.28
CA PHE A 89 6.58 2.38 -6.89
C PHE A 89 5.86 1.38 -5.98
N ASP A 90 6.28 1.29 -4.72
CA ASP A 90 5.76 0.31 -3.77
C ASP A 90 4.69 0.90 -2.83
N LEU A 91 4.74 2.22 -2.61
CA LEU A 91 3.78 2.93 -1.76
C LEU A 91 3.73 4.43 -2.07
N ILE A 92 2.66 5.06 -1.62
CA ILE A 92 2.48 6.52 -1.61
C ILE A 92 2.43 7.01 -0.18
N LEU A 93 3.29 7.95 0.18
CA LEU A 93 3.18 8.71 1.42
C LEU A 93 2.36 9.97 1.16
N ARG A 94 1.36 10.23 2.01
CA ARG A 94 0.42 11.35 1.85
C ARG A 94 0.49 12.31 3.01
N ARG A 95 0.38 13.60 2.70
CA ARG A 95 0.26 14.71 3.68
C ARG A 95 -0.79 15.71 3.21
N ASN A 96 -1.90 15.83 3.91
CA ASN A 96 -3.02 16.72 3.54
C ASN A 96 -3.41 16.61 2.06
N GLY A 97 -3.50 15.38 1.53
CA GLY A 97 -3.86 15.10 0.13
C GLY A 97 -2.72 15.22 -0.89
N ARG A 98 -1.56 15.80 -0.52
CA ARG A 98 -0.36 15.75 -1.37
C ARG A 98 0.20 14.33 -1.36
N LYS A 99 0.70 13.86 -2.51
CA LYS A 99 1.25 12.52 -2.71
C LYS A 99 2.77 12.56 -2.88
N PHE A 100 3.44 11.55 -2.34
CA PHE A 100 4.86 11.29 -2.55
C PHE A 100 5.07 9.82 -2.82
N TYR A 101 5.46 9.51 -4.05
CA TYR A 101 5.64 8.14 -4.52
C TYR A 101 6.99 7.61 -4.04
N ILE A 102 6.99 6.43 -3.45
CA ILE A 102 8.16 5.80 -2.86
C ILE A 102 8.33 4.40 -3.41
N ASP A 103 9.54 4.10 -3.85
CA ASP A 103 10.02 2.75 -4.12
C ASP A 103 11.04 2.39 -3.02
N ALA A 104 10.69 1.43 -2.18
CA ALA A 104 11.49 0.94 -1.08
C ALA A 104 12.43 -0.19 -1.52
N THR A 105 13.70 -0.10 -1.12
CA THR A 105 14.66 -1.15 -1.42
C THR A 105 15.64 -1.35 -0.27
N ALA A 106 15.90 -2.63 0.02
CA ALA A 106 17.00 -3.05 0.89
C ALA A 106 18.37 -3.00 0.18
N SER A 107 18.39 -3.00 -1.16
CA SER A 107 19.60 -3.25 -1.93
C SER A 107 20.27 -1.97 -2.40
N ARG A 108 21.50 -1.74 -1.91
CA ARG A 108 22.39 -0.69 -2.46
C ARG A 108 22.67 -0.91 -3.95
N LYS A 109 22.83 -2.16 -4.39
CA LYS A 109 23.13 -2.51 -5.79
C LYS A 109 21.96 -2.21 -6.71
N PHE A 110 20.72 -2.45 -6.27
CA PHE A 110 19.52 -2.19 -7.08
C PHE A 110 19.05 -0.74 -7.00
N LYS A 111 19.48 0.02 -5.99
CA LYS A 111 19.19 1.46 -5.86
C LYS A 111 19.55 2.24 -7.13
N GLY A 112 20.75 2.03 -7.69
CA GLY A 112 21.18 2.72 -8.91
C GLY A 112 20.27 2.42 -10.11
N ARG A 113 19.86 1.15 -10.28
CA ARG A 113 18.94 0.74 -11.36
C ARG A 113 17.56 1.36 -11.19
N LYS A 114 17.01 1.37 -9.96
CA LYS A 114 15.71 1.98 -9.63
C LYS A 114 15.74 3.50 -9.83
N ILE A 115 16.85 4.17 -9.49
CA ILE A 115 17.06 5.61 -9.79
C ILE A 115 17.03 5.84 -11.30
N THR A 116 17.81 5.10 -12.09
CA THR A 116 17.84 5.26 -13.55
C THR A 116 16.46 5.05 -14.18
N ARG A 117 15.72 4.03 -13.73
CA ARG A 117 14.33 3.77 -14.16
C ARG A 117 13.44 4.97 -13.90
N THR A 118 13.46 5.50 -12.68
CA THR A 118 12.65 6.65 -12.29
C THR A 118 12.99 7.90 -13.11
N VAL A 119 14.29 8.19 -13.29
CA VAL A 119 14.74 9.31 -14.11
C VAL A 119 14.26 9.15 -15.56
N GLY A 120 14.29 7.93 -16.09
CA GLY A 120 13.75 7.60 -17.41
C GLY A 120 12.26 7.92 -17.52
N PHE A 121 11.44 7.41 -16.59
CA PHE A 121 10.00 7.66 -16.58
C PHE A 121 9.67 9.14 -16.47
N ALA A 122 10.33 9.88 -15.58
CA ALA A 122 10.08 11.31 -15.44
C ALA A 122 10.46 12.12 -16.69
N LYS A 123 11.54 11.75 -17.38
CA LYS A 123 11.91 12.38 -18.66
C LYS A 123 10.89 12.15 -19.76
N SER A 124 10.16 11.04 -19.73
CA SER A 124 9.06 10.75 -20.66
C SER A 124 7.69 11.25 -20.19
N GLY A 125 7.65 12.14 -19.19
CA GLY A 125 6.40 12.71 -18.64
C GLY A 125 5.69 11.82 -17.62
N GLY A 126 6.31 10.74 -17.18
CA GLY A 126 5.84 9.86 -16.11
C GLY A 126 6.13 10.40 -14.71
N LEU A 127 5.80 9.59 -13.70
CA LEU A 127 5.90 9.97 -12.29
C LEU A 127 7.35 10.00 -11.79
N TRP A 128 7.67 10.97 -10.93
CA TRP A 128 8.90 10.97 -10.15
C TRP A 128 8.70 10.14 -8.87
N VAL A 129 9.58 9.17 -8.65
CA VAL A 129 9.54 8.21 -7.54
C VAL A 129 10.78 8.36 -6.67
N TYR A 130 10.58 8.45 -5.36
CA TYR A 130 11.69 8.51 -4.42
C TYR A 130 12.17 7.11 -4.06
N ILE A 131 13.45 6.84 -4.28
CA ILE A 131 14.05 5.55 -3.92
C ILE A 131 14.47 5.56 -2.45
N LEU A 132 13.64 4.98 -1.59
CA LEU A 132 13.90 4.82 -0.16
C LEU A 132 14.79 3.60 0.07
N GLN A 133 15.99 3.83 0.58
CA GLN A 133 16.84 2.74 1.04
C GLN A 133 16.50 2.41 2.48
N ALA A 134 15.99 1.20 2.71
CA ALA A 134 15.70 0.68 4.04
C ALA A 134 16.78 -0.28 4.52
N ASP A 135 16.91 -0.42 5.84
CA ASP A 135 17.80 -1.40 6.46
C ASP A 135 17.15 -2.79 6.41
N TRP A 136 17.73 -3.67 5.59
CA TRP A 136 17.23 -5.03 5.40
C TRP A 136 17.24 -5.86 6.68
N SER A 137 18.27 -5.71 7.52
CA SER A 137 18.42 -6.49 8.74
C SER A 137 17.33 -6.11 9.73
N ALA A 138 17.12 -4.81 9.93
CA ALA A 138 16.05 -4.33 10.80
C ALA A 138 14.66 -4.71 10.26
N ALA A 139 14.43 -4.56 8.96
CA ALA A 139 13.17 -4.98 8.34
C ALA A 139 12.88 -6.48 8.54
N SER A 140 13.89 -7.33 8.31
CA SER A 140 13.69 -8.78 8.34
C SER A 140 13.64 -9.35 9.76
N PHE A 141 14.54 -8.92 10.64
CA PHE A 141 14.72 -9.53 11.96
C PHE A 141 14.00 -8.78 13.07
N ASP A 142 13.98 -7.44 13.03
CA ASP A 142 13.39 -6.65 14.12
C ASP A 142 11.88 -6.46 13.91
N ILE A 143 11.43 -6.42 12.64
CA ILE A 143 10.03 -6.24 12.25
C ILE A 143 9.38 -7.56 11.81
N CYS A 144 9.76 -8.11 10.65
CA CYS A 144 9.03 -9.24 10.06
C CYS A 144 9.16 -10.55 10.85
N ALA A 145 10.28 -10.82 11.50
CA ALA A 145 10.44 -11.99 12.36
C ALA A 145 9.83 -11.83 13.76
N ASN A 146 9.30 -10.65 14.10
CA ASN A 146 8.65 -10.43 15.39
C ASN A 146 7.29 -11.14 15.43
N PRO A 147 6.95 -11.92 16.48
CA PRO A 147 5.66 -12.62 16.57
C PRO A 147 4.42 -11.71 16.53
N CYS A 148 4.56 -10.41 16.80
CA CYS A 148 3.46 -9.45 16.67
C CYS A 148 3.19 -9.05 15.21
N PHE A 149 4.12 -9.29 14.28
CA PHE A 149 3.97 -8.97 12.87
C PHE A 149 2.80 -9.75 12.24
N ASP A 150 2.71 -11.05 12.50
CA ASP A 150 1.66 -11.93 11.97
C ASP A 150 0.25 -11.52 12.41
N GLY A 151 0.13 -10.76 13.49
CA GLY A 151 -1.13 -10.14 13.89
C GLY A 151 -1.32 -8.73 13.30
N ALA A 152 -0.26 -7.93 13.26
CA ALA A 152 -0.32 -6.54 12.82
C ALA A 152 -0.50 -6.37 11.31
N TRP A 153 0.21 -7.17 10.51
CA TRP A 153 0.16 -7.08 9.04
C TRP A 153 -1.25 -7.38 8.50
N PRO A 154 -1.89 -8.51 8.84
CA PRO A 154 -3.27 -8.78 8.42
C PRO A 154 -4.27 -7.74 8.91
N ALA A 155 -4.13 -7.30 10.16
CA ALA A 155 -5.08 -6.35 10.75
C ALA A 155 -5.04 -4.97 10.07
N TYR A 156 -3.84 -4.51 9.72
CA TYR A 156 -3.64 -3.12 9.31
C TYR A 156 -3.42 -2.94 7.81
N VAL A 157 -2.81 -3.89 7.10
CA VAL A 157 -2.30 -3.68 5.74
C VAL A 157 -2.83 -4.70 4.73
N GLU A 158 -2.87 -5.98 5.07
CA GLU A 158 -3.27 -7.03 4.11
C GLU A 158 -4.67 -6.76 3.52
N GLY A 159 -4.79 -6.88 2.19
CA GLY A 159 -6.02 -6.63 1.46
C GLY A 159 -6.43 -5.15 1.36
N LYS A 160 -5.54 -4.20 1.70
CA LYS A 160 -5.79 -2.75 1.66
C LYS A 160 -4.92 -2.01 0.65
N ASP A 161 -4.48 -2.70 -0.39
CA ASP A 161 -3.75 -2.10 -1.50
C ASP A 161 -4.59 -0.99 -2.16
N GLY A 162 -3.98 0.15 -2.47
CA GLY A 162 -4.68 1.33 -2.99
C GLY A 162 -5.51 2.09 -1.94
N GLN A 163 -5.50 1.70 -0.66
CA GLN A 163 -6.22 2.39 0.41
C GLN A 163 -5.30 3.20 1.32
N GLU A 164 -5.76 4.38 1.75
CA GLU A 164 -5.06 5.21 2.73
C GLU A 164 -5.12 4.55 4.13
N ILE A 165 -3.97 4.14 4.65
CA ILE A 165 -3.78 3.54 5.97
C ILE A 165 -3.00 4.48 6.90
N ALA A 166 -3.44 4.55 8.16
CA ALA A 166 -2.72 5.15 9.27
C ALA A 166 -3.27 4.56 10.57
N PHE A 167 -2.40 4.20 11.52
CA PHE A 167 -2.83 3.63 12.80
C PHE A 167 -1.87 4.00 13.92
N SER A 168 -2.38 4.22 15.12
CA SER A 168 -1.60 4.63 16.30
C SER A 168 -1.33 3.48 17.29
N ARG A 169 -1.85 2.29 17.00
CA ARG A 169 -1.66 1.06 17.80
C ARG A 169 -0.83 0.06 17.00
N ALA A 170 0.40 -0.21 17.42
CA ALA A 170 1.34 -1.07 16.70
C ALA A 170 0.92 -2.54 16.66
N CYS A 171 0.49 -3.09 17.80
CA CYS A 171 0.05 -4.49 17.90
C CYS A 171 -1.44 -4.59 18.27
N PRO A 172 -2.26 -5.33 17.50
CA PRO A 172 -3.66 -5.55 17.84
C PRO A 172 -3.84 -6.25 19.19
N LYS A 173 -2.93 -7.17 19.54
CA LYS A 173 -2.98 -7.93 20.80
C LYS A 173 -2.41 -7.15 21.98
N HIS A 174 -1.18 -6.65 21.86
CA HIS A 174 -0.42 -6.08 22.99
C HIS A 174 -0.43 -4.54 23.07
N GLY A 175 -0.98 -3.85 22.06
CA GLY A 175 -0.97 -2.38 22.01
C GLY A 175 0.42 -1.83 21.67
N ASN A 176 0.78 -0.70 22.30
CA ASN A 176 2.08 -0.02 22.09
C ASN A 176 3.14 -0.37 23.13
N LYS A 177 2.81 -1.20 24.13
CA LYS A 177 3.73 -1.56 25.22
C LYS A 177 4.71 -2.69 24.86
N CYS A 178 4.55 -3.34 23.71
CA CYS A 178 5.41 -4.44 23.30
C CYS A 178 6.67 -3.95 22.58
N GLU A 179 7.71 -4.80 22.58
CA GLU A 179 8.97 -4.57 21.87
C GLU A 179 8.76 -4.28 20.38
N PHE A 180 7.78 -4.93 19.75
CA PHE A 180 7.42 -4.67 18.36
C PHE A 180 7.06 -3.20 18.08
N ALA A 181 6.37 -2.54 19.01
CA ALA A 181 6.02 -1.13 18.86
C ALA A 181 7.27 -0.23 18.90
N LYS A 182 8.22 -0.55 19.78
CA LYS A 182 9.52 0.14 19.86
C LYS A 182 10.32 -0.07 18.58
N ASN A 183 10.43 -1.31 18.10
CA ASN A 183 11.13 -1.63 16.85
C ASN A 183 10.51 -0.91 15.64
N LEU A 184 9.18 -0.91 15.51
CA LEU A 184 8.49 -0.16 14.44
C LEU A 184 8.77 1.33 14.54
N TYR A 185 8.73 1.91 15.74
CA TYR A 185 9.01 3.32 15.94
C TYR A 185 10.45 3.67 15.57
N GLU A 186 11.44 2.91 16.05
CA GLU A 186 12.85 3.12 15.73
C GLU A 186 13.12 2.97 14.24
N PHE A 187 12.59 1.93 13.61
CA PHE A 187 12.70 1.70 12.18
C PHE A 187 12.08 2.85 11.38
N SER A 188 10.86 3.27 11.75
CA SER A 188 10.19 4.43 11.14
C SER A 188 10.97 5.74 11.36
N SER A 189 11.66 5.89 12.49
CA SER A 189 12.48 7.06 12.79
C SER A 189 13.72 7.12 11.92
N ARG A 190 14.38 5.98 11.65
CA ARG A 190 15.48 5.89 10.66
C ARG A 190 15.01 6.25 9.25
N ILE A 191 13.81 5.80 8.86
CA ILE A 191 13.20 6.18 7.57
C ILE A 191 12.91 7.69 7.54
N ASN A 192 12.29 8.24 8.58
CA ASN A 192 11.99 9.67 8.68
C ASN A 192 13.26 10.54 8.63
N ASN A 193 14.33 10.11 9.30
CA ASN A 193 15.64 10.75 9.19
C ASN A 193 16.23 10.69 7.78
N SER A 194 15.97 9.60 7.04
CA SER A 194 16.38 9.48 5.64
C SER A 194 15.61 10.46 4.73
N LEU A 195 14.32 10.70 5.01
CA LEU A 195 13.55 11.75 4.33
C LEU A 195 14.10 13.15 4.67
N ALA A 196 14.48 13.38 5.93
CA ALA A 196 14.98 14.68 6.40
C ALA A 196 16.32 15.05 5.76
N ASN A 197 17.19 14.06 5.60
CA ASN A 197 18.52 14.21 5.00
C ASN A 197 18.52 14.00 3.48
N SER A 198 17.36 13.81 2.86
CA SER A 198 17.25 13.64 1.42
C SER A 198 17.59 14.91 0.66
N SER A 199 18.28 14.76 -0.48
CA SER A 199 18.48 15.84 -1.45
C SER A 199 17.21 16.13 -2.27
N ALA A 200 16.23 15.22 -2.28
CA ALA A 200 14.94 15.45 -2.92
C ALA A 200 14.14 16.45 -2.07
N ARG A 201 13.99 17.67 -2.58
CA ARG A 201 13.29 18.78 -1.88
C ARG A 201 11.90 18.36 -1.37
N ASP A 202 11.17 17.60 -2.17
CA ASP A 202 9.82 17.18 -1.83
C ASP A 202 9.78 16.19 -0.65
N ALA A 203 10.80 15.35 -0.46
CA ALA A 203 10.83 14.38 0.63
C ALA A 203 10.69 15.03 2.02
N LYS A 204 11.33 16.20 2.20
CA LYS A 204 11.29 16.96 3.47
C LYS A 204 9.90 17.47 3.81
N HIS A 205 9.02 17.64 2.81
CA HIS A 205 7.63 18.00 3.06
C HIS A 205 6.80 16.84 3.64
N PHE A 206 7.31 15.60 3.65
CA PHE A 206 6.60 14.44 4.16
C PHE A 206 7.20 13.92 5.48
N LEU A 207 7.97 14.75 6.18
CA LEU A 207 8.41 14.43 7.54
C LEU A 207 7.23 14.29 8.49
N MET A 208 7.22 13.17 9.21
CA MET A 208 6.23 12.81 10.20
C MET A 208 6.87 12.97 11.58
N GLU A 209 6.71 14.14 12.19
CA GLU A 209 7.20 14.42 13.54
C GLU A 209 6.27 13.80 14.58
N VAL A 210 6.87 13.07 15.53
CA VAL A 210 6.18 12.44 16.66
C VAL A 210 6.82 12.98 17.92
N ASN A 211 6.06 13.77 18.68
CA ASN A 211 6.58 14.47 19.86
C ASN A 211 6.60 13.55 21.09
N GLU A 212 5.62 12.66 21.19
CA GLU A 212 5.42 11.79 22.35
C GLU A 212 5.25 10.34 21.86
N PRO A 213 6.34 9.54 21.83
CA PRO A 213 6.23 8.13 21.49
C PRO A 213 5.46 7.36 22.58
N PRO A 214 4.60 6.39 22.22
CA PRO A 214 3.68 5.76 23.16
C PRO A 214 4.27 4.53 23.88
N PHE A 215 5.48 4.64 24.44
CA PHE A 215 6.17 3.56 25.16
C PHE A 215 7.10 4.03 26.28
#